data_AF-A0A917PL04-F1
#
_entry.id   AF-A0A917PL04-F1
#
_cell.length_a   1.000
_cell.length_b   1.000
_cell.length_c   1.000
_cell.angle_alpha   90.00
_cell.angle_beta   90.00
_cell.angle_gamma   90.00
#
_symmetry.space_group_name_H-M   'P 1'
#
loop_
_entity.id
_entity.type
_entity.pdbx_description
1 polymer ?
#
loop_
_entity_poly.entity_id
_entity_poly.type
_entity_poly.pdbx_seq_one_letter_code
_entity_poly.pdbx_strand_id
1 'polypeptide(L)'
;MMGFSAAEDRLGPERAARLAAECADYAQRTGNVHELAHAHLVQAMLRTDAATARATEPGRRPGNATDAADRDDLLELTATFRRLGDLRCMTRCLLLRERLARPDERAELLEEAVGVAHAAGDLTNQVTALTRMVRAHRQRVDDSGPVSRDSGTRRLTRCSDDRRHEPHHGSLRVGVTRRTRPSAGLAERPGAGTVGHGAHLDELLAP
;
A
#
# COMPACT_ATOMS: atom_id res chain seq x y z
N MET A 1 3.02 21.22 -3.22
CA MET A 1 2.61 20.63 -1.91
C MET A 1 1.09 20.38 -1.71
N MET A 2 0.14 21.14 -2.30
CA MET A 2 -1.32 20.95 -2.03
C MET A 2 -1.93 19.62 -2.52
N GLY A 3 -1.42 19.04 -3.62
CA GLY A 3 -1.92 17.76 -4.15
C GLY A 3 -1.66 16.55 -3.24
N PHE A 4 -0.58 16.60 -2.45
CA PHE A 4 -0.20 15.52 -1.54
C PHE A 4 -1.12 15.48 -0.31
N SER A 5 -1.32 16.63 0.35
CA SER A 5 -2.29 16.77 1.44
C SER A 5 -3.71 16.42 0.98
N ALA A 6 -4.11 16.81 -0.23
CA ALA A 6 -5.42 16.42 -0.79
C ALA A 6 -5.61 14.89 -0.91
N ALA A 7 -4.58 14.16 -1.32
CA ALA A 7 -4.61 12.70 -1.39
C ALA A 7 -4.64 12.04 0.01
N GLU A 8 -3.97 12.63 0.99
CA GLU A 8 -3.97 12.16 2.39
C GLU A 8 -5.25 12.56 3.16
N ASP A 9 -5.85 13.72 2.85
CA ASP A 9 -7.01 14.32 3.54
C ASP A 9 -8.37 13.77 3.08
N ARG A 10 -8.38 12.66 2.32
CA ARG A 10 -9.60 12.02 1.80
C ARG A 10 -10.45 12.93 0.90
N LEU A 11 -9.84 13.89 0.19
CA LEU A 11 -10.53 14.41 -0.99
C LEU A 11 -10.75 13.22 -1.93
N GLY A 12 -11.95 13.10 -2.50
CA GLY A 12 -12.27 12.00 -3.41
C GLY A 12 -11.19 11.85 -4.49
N PRO A 13 -10.88 10.61 -4.94
CA PRO A 13 -9.75 10.34 -5.83
C PRO A 13 -9.79 11.17 -7.12
N GLU A 14 -10.99 11.51 -7.61
CA GLU A 14 -11.19 12.38 -8.76
C GLU A 14 -10.74 13.83 -8.51
N ARG A 15 -10.98 14.34 -7.31
CA ARG A 15 -10.53 15.68 -6.92
C ARG A 15 -9.02 15.72 -6.72
N ALA A 16 -8.45 14.71 -6.09
CA ALA A 16 -7.00 14.58 -5.95
C ALA A 16 -6.32 14.49 -7.33
N ALA A 17 -6.88 13.73 -8.27
CA ALA A 17 -6.38 13.61 -9.63
C ALA A 17 -6.38 14.96 -10.38
N ARG A 18 -7.48 15.73 -10.30
CA ARG A 18 -7.54 17.08 -10.89
C ARG A 18 -6.48 18.02 -10.30
N LEU A 19 -6.39 18.09 -8.97
CA LEU A 19 -5.41 18.97 -8.32
C LEU A 19 -3.98 18.59 -8.67
N ALA A 20 -3.68 17.29 -8.77
CA ALA A 20 -2.37 16.82 -9.20
C ALA A 20 -2.07 17.23 -10.66
N ALA A 21 -3.05 17.13 -11.57
CA ALA A 21 -2.91 17.61 -12.95
C ALA A 21 -2.68 19.13 -13.03
N GLU A 22 -3.45 19.92 -12.29
CA GLU A 22 -3.27 21.38 -12.22
C GLU A 22 -1.88 21.76 -11.68
N CYS A 23 -1.39 21.02 -10.67
CA CYS A 23 -0.03 21.20 -10.14
C CYS A 23 1.02 20.85 -11.18
N ALA A 24 0.86 19.76 -11.94
CA ALA A 24 1.78 19.36 -13.00
C ALA A 24 1.85 20.43 -14.08
N ASP A 25 0.70 20.91 -14.56
CA ASP A 25 0.63 21.96 -15.59
C ASP A 25 1.31 23.25 -15.12
N TYR A 26 1.06 23.67 -13.87
CA TYR A 26 1.70 24.84 -13.30
C TYR A 26 3.22 24.67 -13.14
N ALA A 27 3.66 23.52 -12.61
CA ALA A 27 5.07 23.22 -12.41
C ALA A 27 5.82 23.15 -13.74
N GLN A 28 5.20 22.59 -14.78
CA GLN A 28 5.75 22.56 -16.14
C GLN A 28 5.88 23.97 -16.73
N ARG A 29 4.86 24.82 -16.62
CA ARG A 29 4.93 26.21 -17.12
C ARG A 29 5.98 27.05 -16.43
N THR A 30 6.27 26.77 -15.16
CA THR A 30 7.25 27.52 -14.35
C THR A 30 8.65 26.90 -14.35
N GLY A 31 8.83 25.75 -15.00
CA GLY A 31 10.10 25.01 -14.98
C GLY A 31 10.46 24.43 -13.61
N ASN A 32 9.49 24.27 -12.70
CA ASN A 32 9.72 23.72 -11.38
C ASN A 32 9.71 22.18 -11.40
N VAL A 33 10.86 21.60 -11.71
CA VAL A 33 11.05 20.14 -11.81
C VAL A 33 10.68 19.40 -10.51
N HIS A 34 10.92 20.02 -9.35
CA HIS A 34 10.65 19.40 -8.05
C HIS A 34 9.14 19.26 -7.82
N GLU A 35 8.35 20.30 -8.04
CA GLU A 35 6.88 20.22 -7.92
C GLU A 35 6.26 19.36 -9.01
N LEU A 36 6.84 19.33 -10.21
CA LEU A 36 6.40 18.44 -11.29
C LEU A 36 6.56 16.96 -10.89
N ALA A 37 7.70 16.61 -10.29
CA ALA A 37 7.94 15.26 -9.78
C ALA A 37 6.93 14.87 -8.68
N HIS A 38 6.58 15.79 -7.76
CA HIS A 38 5.55 15.54 -6.76
C HIS A 38 4.16 15.33 -7.36
N ALA A 39 3.79 16.14 -8.35
CA ALA A 39 2.51 16.00 -9.03
C ALA A 39 2.39 14.61 -9.71
N HIS A 40 3.44 14.18 -10.39
CA HIS A 40 3.51 12.85 -11.00
C HIS A 40 3.51 11.71 -9.98
N LEU A 41 4.17 11.90 -8.82
CA LEU A 41 4.11 10.92 -7.73
C LEU A 41 2.66 10.74 -7.23
N VAL A 42 1.91 11.83 -7.01
CA VAL A 42 0.50 11.74 -6.60
C VAL A 42 -0.34 11.03 -7.66
N GLN A 43 -0.13 11.32 -8.94
CA GLN A 43 -0.81 10.62 -10.03
C GLN A 43 -0.48 9.11 -10.03
N ALA A 44 0.78 8.73 -9.79
CA ALA A 44 1.20 7.34 -9.69
C ALA A 44 0.59 6.63 -8.46
N MET A 45 0.47 7.31 -7.32
CA MET A 45 -0.23 6.80 -6.13
C MET A 45 -1.69 6.47 -6.46
N LEU A 46 -2.42 7.41 -7.07
CA LEU A 46 -3.83 7.24 -7.42
C LEU A 46 -4.04 6.10 -8.44
N ARG A 47 -3.16 5.99 -9.44
CA ARG A 47 -3.19 4.86 -10.40
C ARG A 47 -2.95 3.52 -9.70
N THR A 48 -1.94 3.44 -8.84
CA THR A 48 -1.59 2.22 -8.10
C THR A 48 -2.72 1.80 -7.15
N ASP A 49 -3.36 2.75 -6.48
CA ASP A 49 -4.52 2.49 -5.61
C ASP A 49 -5.72 1.97 -6.40
N ALA A 50 -6.04 2.61 -7.52
CA ALA A 50 -7.10 2.15 -8.41
C ALA A 50 -6.80 0.75 -8.98
N ALA A 51 -5.55 0.44 -9.33
CA ALA A 51 -5.13 -0.88 -9.79
C ALA A 51 -5.27 -1.94 -8.68
N THR A 52 -4.84 -1.62 -7.46
CA THR A 52 -4.95 -2.52 -6.30
C THR A 52 -6.40 -2.82 -5.95
N ALA A 53 -7.27 -1.80 -5.96
CA ALA A 53 -8.70 -1.98 -5.71
C ALA A 53 -9.36 -2.91 -6.75
N ARG A 54 -8.99 -2.78 -8.02
CA ARG A 54 -9.47 -3.67 -9.10
C ARG A 54 -8.96 -5.10 -8.97
N ALA A 55 -7.73 -5.30 -8.49
CA ALA A 55 -7.15 -6.63 -8.31
C ALA A 55 -7.87 -7.47 -7.25
N THR A 56 -8.53 -6.81 -6.28
CA THR A 56 -9.38 -7.47 -5.28
C THR A 56 -10.77 -7.83 -5.78
N GLU A 57 -11.18 -7.41 -6.99
CA GLU A 57 -12.49 -7.76 -7.56
C GLU A 57 -12.51 -9.22 -8.06
N PRO A 58 -13.47 -10.06 -7.59
CA PRO A 58 -13.58 -11.44 -8.03
C PRO A 58 -13.80 -11.56 -9.55
N GLY A 59 -13.02 -12.41 -10.22
CA GLY A 59 -13.22 -12.75 -11.63
C GLY A 59 -12.52 -11.84 -12.64
N ARG A 60 -11.76 -10.83 -12.19
CA ARG A 60 -10.99 -9.97 -13.10
C ARG A 60 -9.59 -10.52 -13.36
N ARG A 61 -9.19 -10.59 -14.64
CA ARG A 61 -7.83 -10.96 -15.05
C ARG A 61 -6.89 -9.77 -14.78
N PRO A 62 -5.69 -9.98 -14.19
CA PRO A 62 -4.70 -8.91 -14.04
C PRO A 62 -4.30 -8.36 -15.42
N GLY A 63 -4.24 -7.04 -15.55
CA GLY A 63 -3.88 -6.34 -16.79
C GLY A 63 -2.36 -6.20 -16.90
N ASN A 64 -1.75 -6.66 -18.00
CA ASN A 64 -0.29 -6.75 -18.09
C ASN A 64 0.42 -5.50 -18.63
N ALA A 65 -0.21 -4.74 -19.52
CA ALA A 65 0.43 -3.64 -20.24
C ALA A 65 0.47 -2.34 -19.44
N THR A 66 -0.63 -2.01 -18.73
CA THR A 66 -0.72 -0.82 -17.89
C THR A 66 0.24 -0.91 -16.70
N ASP A 67 0.37 -2.10 -16.11
CA ASP A 67 1.30 -2.35 -15.01
C ASP A 67 2.77 -2.14 -15.41
N ALA A 68 3.12 -2.45 -16.66
CA ALA A 68 4.48 -2.23 -17.18
C ALA A 68 4.79 -0.74 -17.36
N ALA A 69 3.88 0.03 -17.94
CA ALA A 69 4.04 1.48 -18.09
C ALA A 69 4.10 2.19 -16.73
N ASP A 70 3.21 1.82 -15.80
CA ASP A 70 3.20 2.38 -14.44
C ASP A 70 4.51 2.08 -13.68
N ARG A 71 5.11 0.90 -13.91
CA ARG A 71 6.43 0.55 -13.37
C ARG A 71 7.56 1.41 -13.94
N ASP A 72 7.55 1.64 -15.26
CA ASP A 72 8.58 2.45 -15.94
C ASP A 72 8.50 3.92 -15.50
N ASP A 73 7.30 4.48 -15.39
CA ASP A 73 7.08 5.82 -14.82
C ASP A 73 7.66 5.95 -13.41
N LEU A 74 7.43 4.94 -12.56
CA LEU A 74 7.94 4.94 -11.19
C LEU A 74 9.46 4.78 -11.12
N LEU A 75 10.09 4.07 -12.07
CA LEU A 75 11.55 4.00 -12.19
C LEU A 75 12.11 5.40 -12.51
N GLU A 76 11.52 6.11 -13.46
CA GLU A 76 11.91 7.46 -13.81
C GLU A 76 11.71 8.45 -12.64
N LEU A 77 10.59 8.37 -11.93
CA LEU A 77 10.34 9.18 -10.73
C LEU A 77 11.33 8.87 -9.61
N THR A 78 11.65 7.60 -9.38
CA THR A 78 12.68 7.21 -8.39
C THR A 78 14.03 7.84 -8.75
N ALA A 79 14.44 7.77 -10.01
CA ALA A 79 15.68 8.39 -10.48
C ALA A 79 15.64 9.92 -10.35
N THR A 80 14.48 10.53 -10.59
CA THR A 80 14.28 11.98 -10.45
C THR A 80 14.41 12.44 -9.00
N PHE A 81 13.71 11.82 -8.06
CA PHE A 81 13.84 12.17 -6.64
C PHE A 81 15.24 11.88 -6.08
N ARG A 82 15.91 10.83 -6.59
CA ARG A 82 17.32 10.58 -6.26
C ARG A 82 18.22 11.73 -6.71
N ARG A 83 18.04 12.27 -7.92
CA ARG A 83 18.78 13.44 -8.41
C ARG A 83 18.45 14.72 -7.62
N LEU A 84 17.19 14.88 -7.20
CA LEU A 84 16.74 16.03 -6.42
C LEU A 84 17.14 15.96 -4.93
N GLY A 85 17.56 14.79 -4.43
CA GLY A 85 17.87 14.57 -3.02
C GLY A 85 16.63 14.48 -2.11
N ASP A 86 15.43 14.29 -2.66
CA ASP A 86 14.21 14.13 -1.87
C ASP A 86 14.03 12.66 -1.45
N LEU A 87 14.69 12.31 -0.35
CA LEU A 87 14.70 10.94 0.16
C LEU A 87 13.32 10.45 0.62
N ARG A 88 12.45 11.35 1.13
CA ARG A 88 11.10 10.97 1.59
C ARG A 88 10.23 10.57 0.40
N CYS A 89 10.27 11.34 -0.68
CA CYS A 89 9.52 10.99 -1.89
C CYS A 89 10.17 9.85 -2.68
N MET A 90 11.49 9.71 -2.64
CA MET A 90 12.15 8.50 -3.15
C MET A 90 11.66 7.23 -2.42
N THR A 91 11.54 7.27 -1.10
CA THR A 91 11.01 6.15 -0.30
C THR A 91 9.58 5.80 -0.72
N ARG A 92 8.72 6.82 -0.93
CA ARG A 92 7.35 6.62 -1.42
C ARG A 92 7.32 5.97 -2.80
N CYS A 93 8.18 6.38 -3.73
CA CYS A 93 8.30 5.73 -5.04
C CYS A 93 8.68 4.25 -4.90
N LEU A 94 9.64 3.90 -4.05
CA LEU A 94 10.04 2.50 -3.82
C LEU A 94 8.88 1.66 -3.26
N LEU A 95 8.10 2.22 -2.32
CA LEU A 95 6.91 1.56 -1.77
C LEU A 95 5.76 1.40 -2.77
N LEU A 96 5.69 2.26 -3.80
CA LEU A 96 4.74 2.08 -4.91
C LEU A 96 5.25 1.03 -5.90
N ARG A 97 6.55 1.07 -6.24
CA ARG A 97 7.19 0.07 -7.11
C ARG A 97 7.01 -1.33 -6.54
N GLU A 98 7.17 -1.51 -5.24
CA GLU A 98 6.96 -2.78 -4.55
C GLU A 98 5.57 -3.37 -4.80
N ARG A 99 4.52 -2.53 -4.80
CA ARG A 99 3.13 -2.99 -5.02
C ARG A 99 2.93 -3.55 -6.43
N LEU A 100 3.65 -3.00 -7.41
CA LEU A 100 3.61 -3.43 -8.81
C LEU A 100 4.70 -4.47 -9.16
N ALA A 101 5.63 -4.74 -8.23
CA ALA A 101 6.74 -5.65 -8.46
C ALA A 101 6.32 -7.11 -8.37
N ARG A 102 7.10 -7.94 -9.07
CA ARG A 102 6.99 -9.39 -8.97
C ARG A 102 7.46 -9.87 -7.58
N PRO A 103 6.97 -11.02 -7.09
CA PRO A 103 7.27 -11.48 -5.73
C PRO A 103 8.77 -11.59 -5.40
N ASP A 104 9.61 -11.92 -6.38
CA ASP A 104 11.07 -12.00 -6.30
C ASP A 104 11.73 -10.62 -6.10
N GLU A 105 11.25 -9.60 -6.82
CA GLU A 105 11.78 -8.22 -6.79
C GLU A 105 11.39 -7.43 -5.51
N ARG A 106 10.31 -7.81 -4.83
CA ARG A 106 9.76 -7.04 -3.69
C ARG A 106 10.72 -6.87 -2.52
N ALA A 107 11.51 -7.90 -2.21
CA ALA A 107 12.42 -7.86 -1.05
C ALA A 107 13.49 -6.77 -1.24
N GLU A 108 14.13 -6.74 -2.42
CA GLU A 108 15.16 -5.75 -2.77
C GLU A 108 14.62 -4.32 -2.71
N LEU A 109 13.40 -4.10 -3.22
CA LEU A 109 12.74 -2.79 -3.16
C LEU A 109 12.44 -2.34 -1.73
N LEU A 110 12.05 -3.26 -0.85
CA LEU A 110 11.75 -2.96 0.55
C LEU A 110 13.01 -2.70 1.36
N GLU A 111 14.09 -3.43 1.10
CA GLU A 111 15.41 -3.17 1.70
C GLU A 111 15.93 -1.79 1.30
N GLU A 112 15.86 -1.44 0.01
CA GLU A 112 16.21 -0.09 -0.45
C GLU A 112 15.33 0.97 0.22
N ALA A 113 14.01 0.74 0.30
CA ALA A 113 13.09 1.67 0.95
C ALA A 113 13.41 1.89 2.43
N VAL A 114 13.77 0.85 3.18
CA VAL A 114 14.20 0.96 4.59
C VAL A 114 15.49 1.79 4.69
N GLY A 115 16.48 1.54 3.84
CA GLY A 115 17.74 2.27 3.83
C GLY A 115 17.53 3.77 3.56
N VAL A 116 16.73 4.11 2.56
CA VAL A 116 16.40 5.51 2.22
C VAL A 116 15.57 6.17 3.31
N ALA A 117 14.56 5.49 3.85
CA ALA A 117 13.74 6.01 4.95
C ALA A 117 14.58 6.30 6.20
N HIS A 118 15.51 5.40 6.53
CA HIS A 118 16.44 5.58 7.64
C HIS A 118 17.35 6.80 7.43
N ALA A 119 17.94 6.94 6.25
CA ALA A 119 18.76 8.10 5.89
C ALA A 119 17.97 9.42 5.94
N ALA A 120 16.66 9.37 5.66
CA ALA A 120 15.76 10.53 5.70
C ALA A 120 15.20 10.85 7.11
N GLY A 121 15.46 9.99 8.11
CA GLY A 121 14.79 10.06 9.42
C GLY A 121 13.26 9.87 9.34
N ASP A 122 12.77 9.18 8.31
CA ASP A 122 11.33 8.96 8.08
C ASP A 122 10.86 7.66 8.73
N LEU A 123 10.60 7.73 10.04
CA LEU A 123 10.20 6.58 10.85
C LEU A 123 8.89 5.94 10.35
N THR A 124 7.94 6.74 9.86
CA THR A 124 6.65 6.25 9.37
C THR A 124 6.82 5.35 8.16
N ASN A 125 7.60 5.79 7.17
CA ASN A 125 7.86 4.97 6.00
C ASN A 125 8.81 3.81 6.30
N GLN A 126 9.75 3.95 7.24
CA GLN A 126 10.59 2.86 7.71
C GLN A 126 9.75 1.71 8.29
N VAL A 127 8.84 2.02 9.22
CA VAL A 127 7.93 1.02 9.82
C VAL A 127 7.03 0.38 8.76
N THR A 128 6.54 1.18 7.80
CA THR A 128 5.74 0.68 6.69
C THR A 128 6.50 -0.34 5.84
N ALA A 129 7.73 -0.02 5.44
CA ALA A 129 8.59 -0.89 4.64
C ALA A 129 8.90 -2.20 5.38
N LEU A 130 9.33 -2.11 6.65
CA LEU A 130 9.61 -3.29 7.49
C LEU A 130 8.38 -4.20 7.66
N THR A 131 7.21 -3.61 7.90
CA THR A 131 5.95 -4.36 8.04
C THR A 131 5.62 -5.13 6.76
N ARG A 132 5.82 -4.52 5.59
CA ARG A 132 5.60 -5.19 4.30
C ARG A 132 6.64 -6.28 4.03
N MET A 133 7.89 -6.06 4.41
CA MET A 133 8.97 -7.04 4.25
C MET A 133 8.69 -8.33 5.04
N VAL A 134 8.23 -8.20 6.29
CA VAL A 134 7.80 -9.36 7.10
C VAL A 134 6.66 -10.12 6.43
N ARG A 135 5.68 -9.42 5.84
CA ARG A 135 4.58 -10.06 5.10
C ARG A 135 5.07 -10.79 3.86
N ALA A 136 5.96 -10.17 3.07
CA ALA A 136 6.53 -10.79 1.88
C ALA A 136 7.32 -12.05 2.22
N HIS A 137 8.11 -12.06 3.30
CA HIS A 137 8.81 -13.26 3.75
C HIS A 137 7.86 -14.38 4.19
N ARG A 138 6.79 -14.06 4.93
CA ARG A 138 5.79 -15.08 5.31
C ARG A 138 5.14 -15.72 4.10
N GLN A 139 4.73 -14.92 3.12
CA GLN A 139 4.15 -15.41 1.87
C GLN A 139 5.10 -16.37 1.13
N ARG A 140 6.40 -16.03 1.03
CA ARG A 140 7.40 -16.92 0.42
C ARG A 140 7.54 -18.26 1.16
N VAL A 141 7.45 -18.25 2.49
CA VAL A 141 7.50 -19.48 3.30
C VAL A 141 6.24 -20.32 3.10
N ASP A 142 5.07 -19.70 3.02
CA ASP A 142 3.81 -20.40 2.78
C ASP A 142 3.75 -20.99 1.35
N ASP A 143 4.23 -20.24 0.35
CA ASP A 143 4.26 -20.63 -1.07
C ASP A 143 5.30 -21.73 -1.37
N SER A 144 6.37 -21.81 -0.58
CA SER A 144 7.35 -22.90 -0.70
C SER A 144 6.82 -24.24 -0.16
N GLY A 145 5.63 -24.25 0.44
CA GLY A 145 4.94 -25.41 0.99
C GLY A 145 5.69 -26.05 2.16
N PRO A 146 5.07 -27.00 2.88
CA PRO A 146 5.86 -27.87 3.73
C PRO A 146 6.82 -28.63 2.82
N VAL A 147 8.12 -28.34 2.93
CA VAL A 147 9.16 -29.24 2.43
C VAL A 147 8.82 -30.59 3.03
N SER A 148 8.30 -31.50 2.21
CA SER A 148 7.98 -32.85 2.61
C SER A 148 9.30 -33.46 3.06
N ARG A 149 9.58 -33.36 4.36
CA ARG A 149 10.61 -34.14 5.02
C ARG A 149 10.08 -35.56 4.98
N ASP A 150 10.20 -36.20 3.83
CA ASP A 150 10.22 -37.64 3.71
C ASP A 150 11.52 -38.12 4.36
N SER A 151 11.56 -37.95 5.68
CA SER A 151 12.49 -38.61 6.57
C SER A 151 12.10 -40.08 6.47
N GLY A 152 12.78 -40.78 5.56
CA GLY A 152 12.69 -42.21 5.33
C GLY A 152 12.72 -42.97 6.64
N THR A 153 11.55 -43.16 7.23
CA THR A 153 11.29 -44.21 8.19
C THR A 153 10.88 -45.38 7.33
N ARG A 154 11.85 -46.28 7.11
CA ARG A 154 11.63 -47.64 6.63
C ARG A 154 10.47 -48.24 7.43
N ARG A 155 9.26 -48.15 6.89
CA ARG A 155 8.11 -48.89 7.38
C ARG A 155 8.31 -50.32 6.91
N LEU A 156 8.93 -51.13 7.78
CA LEU A 156 8.93 -52.58 7.66
C LEU A 156 7.50 -53.02 7.40
N THR A 157 7.28 -53.58 6.22
CA THR A 157 6.08 -54.28 5.80
C THR A 157 5.80 -55.42 6.78
N ARG A 158 4.81 -55.24 7.67
CA ARG A 158 4.08 -56.37 8.24
C ARG A 158 2.87 -56.63 7.35
N CYS A 159 3.00 -57.67 6.52
CA CYS A 159 1.86 -58.45 6.05
C CYS A 159 1.08 -58.94 7.27
N SER A 160 -0.18 -58.54 7.38
CA SER A 160 -1.20 -59.31 8.08
C SER A 160 -2.53 -59.02 7.40
N ASP A 161 -2.97 -59.97 6.59
CA ASP A 161 -4.37 -60.24 6.32
C ASP A 161 -5.20 -60.10 7.61
N ASP A 162 -6.31 -59.36 7.59
CA ASP A 162 -7.61 -59.99 7.81
C ASP A 162 -8.82 -59.08 7.48
N ARG A 163 -9.61 -59.60 6.56
CA ARG A 163 -11.08 -59.60 6.40
C ARG A 163 -11.98 -58.65 7.21
N ARG A 164 -12.83 -57.97 6.42
CA ARG A 164 -14.31 -57.85 6.54
C ARG A 164 -14.92 -57.15 7.77
N HIS A 165 -15.58 -56.00 7.55
CA HIS A 165 -17.04 -55.80 7.62
C HIS A 165 -17.41 -54.30 7.63
N GLU A 166 -18.10 -53.86 6.58
CA GLU A 166 -19.15 -52.82 6.62
C GLU A 166 -20.35 -53.38 7.42
N PRO A 167 -21.16 -52.57 8.14
CA PRO A 167 -22.02 -51.59 7.46
C PRO A 167 -22.51 -50.33 8.23
N HIS A 168 -22.95 -49.36 7.43
CA HIS A 168 -24.16 -48.51 7.51
C HIS A 168 -24.53 -47.59 8.72
N HIS A 169 -24.99 -46.41 8.29
CA HIS A 169 -25.96 -45.46 8.86
C HIS A 169 -25.53 -44.45 9.94
N GLY A 170 -25.77 -43.16 9.65
CA GLY A 170 -25.71 -42.12 10.67
C GLY A 170 -25.74 -40.68 10.14
N SER A 171 -26.77 -40.32 9.38
CA SER A 171 -27.10 -38.92 9.04
C SER A 171 -27.42 -38.12 10.31
N LEU A 172 -26.77 -36.97 10.53
CA LEU A 172 -27.34 -35.87 11.31
C LEU A 172 -26.74 -34.51 10.90
N ARG A 173 -27.57 -33.73 10.20
CA ARG A 173 -27.47 -32.28 10.02
C ARG A 173 -28.00 -31.59 11.28
N VAL A 174 -27.27 -30.65 11.89
CA VAL A 174 -27.73 -29.44 12.62
C VAL A 174 -26.46 -28.61 12.85
N GLY A 175 -26.34 -27.30 12.72
CA GLY A 175 -27.22 -26.19 12.37
C GLY A 175 -26.38 -24.92 12.50
N VAL A 176 -26.37 -24.09 11.47
CA VAL A 176 -25.67 -22.79 11.45
C VAL A 176 -26.48 -21.81 12.27
N THR A 177 -25.91 -21.23 13.33
CA THR A 177 -26.45 -20.02 13.95
C THR A 177 -25.46 -18.86 13.78
N ARG A 178 -25.84 -17.93 12.90
CA ARG A 178 -25.24 -16.60 12.75
C ARG A 178 -25.41 -15.83 14.06
N ARG A 179 -24.31 -15.38 14.67
CA ARG A 179 -24.36 -14.28 15.65
C ARG A 179 -24.15 -12.97 14.93
N THR A 180 -25.22 -12.19 14.87
CA THR A 180 -25.25 -10.77 14.52
C THR A 180 -24.49 -9.96 15.56
N ARG A 181 -23.65 -9.02 15.12
CA ARG A 181 -23.04 -7.98 15.94
C ARG A 181 -24.10 -6.90 16.24
N PRO A 182 -24.25 -6.44 17.49
CA PRO A 182 -24.93 -5.18 17.76
C PRO A 182 -23.99 -4.00 17.48
N SER A 183 -24.49 -3.08 16.68
CA SER A 183 -23.96 -1.74 16.43
C SER A 183 -24.41 -0.80 17.55
N ALA A 184 -23.47 -0.21 18.29
CA ALA A 184 -23.67 0.95 19.18
C ALA A 184 -22.28 1.50 19.54
N GLY A 185 -21.98 2.80 19.58
CA GLY A 185 -22.81 3.97 19.38
C GLY A 185 -21.91 5.15 19.02
N LEU A 186 -22.48 6.08 18.25
CA LEU A 186 -21.97 7.42 18.05
C LEU A 186 -22.10 8.16 19.38
N ALA A 187 -20.96 8.58 19.95
CA ALA A 187 -20.93 9.60 21.00
C ALA A 187 -20.49 10.91 20.35
N GLU A 188 -21.48 11.74 20.05
CA GLU A 188 -21.29 13.17 19.86
C GLU A 188 -20.75 13.79 21.16
N ARG A 189 -19.72 14.63 21.07
CA ARG A 189 -19.38 15.59 22.12
C ARG A 189 -19.55 17.01 21.57
N PRO A 190 -20.38 17.85 22.21
CA PRO A 190 -20.43 19.29 21.97
C PRO A 190 -19.48 20.04 22.93
N GLY A 191 -19.06 21.24 22.53
CA GLY A 191 -18.36 22.22 23.37
C GLY A 191 -17.38 23.05 22.54
N ALA A 192 -17.74 24.20 21.98
CA ALA A 192 -18.02 25.50 22.60
C ALA A 192 -16.77 26.23 23.13
N GLY A 193 -16.60 27.49 22.71
CA GLY A 193 -15.67 28.46 23.31
C GLY A 193 -14.86 29.26 22.29
N THR A 194 -15.43 30.30 21.69
CA THR A 194 -15.22 31.75 22.02
C THR A 194 -13.88 32.33 21.53
N VAL A 195 -13.90 33.13 20.46
CA VAL A 195 -13.92 34.61 20.44
C VAL A 195 -12.63 35.23 20.99
N GLY A 196 -11.87 35.84 20.07
CA GLY A 196 -10.86 36.86 20.35
C GLY A 196 -10.85 37.88 19.21
N HIS A 197 -11.57 38.98 19.41
CA HIS A 197 -11.45 40.24 18.66
C HIS A 197 -10.19 41.00 19.10
N GLY A 198 -9.62 41.82 18.22
CA GLY A 198 -8.66 42.88 18.55
C GLY A 198 -7.64 43.07 17.42
N ALA A 199 -7.94 43.94 16.45
CA ALA A 199 -7.47 45.35 16.36
C ALA A 199 -6.10 45.44 15.66
N HIS A 200 -6.05 45.95 14.42
CA HIS A 200 -5.86 47.36 14.05
C HIS A 200 -4.49 47.93 14.46
N LEU A 201 -3.73 48.38 13.46
CA LEU A 201 -2.93 49.64 13.35
C LEU A 201 -1.86 49.41 12.24
N ASP A 202 -2.05 50.08 11.11
CA ASP A 202 -1.27 51.25 10.64
C ASP A 202 0.08 50.83 10.03
N GLU A 203 0.24 50.94 8.70
CA GLU A 203 0.68 52.18 8.03
C GLU A 203 2.08 52.59 8.48
N LEU A 204 3.07 52.44 7.59
CA LEU A 204 4.10 53.46 7.32
C LEU A 204 5.07 53.01 6.20
N LEU A 205 4.90 53.70 5.08
CA LEU A 205 5.86 54.13 4.05
C LEU A 205 7.33 54.18 4.52
N ALA A 206 8.26 53.54 3.80
CA ALA A 206 9.15 54.12 2.76
C ALA A 206 10.56 54.44 3.34
N PRO A 207 11.60 54.70 2.51
CA PRO A 207 11.70 54.69 1.05
C PRO A 207 12.43 53.49 0.44
#